data_AF-A0A3M1YCD0-F1
#
_entry.id   AF-A0A3M1YCD0-F1
#
_cell.length_a   1.000
_cell.length_b   1.000
_cell.length_c   1.000
_cell.angle_alpha   90.00
_cell.angle_beta   90.00
_cell.angle_gamma   90.00
#
_symmetry.space_group_name_H-M   'P 1'
#
loop_
_entity.id
_entity.type
_entity.pdbx_description
1 polymer ?
#
loop_
_entity_poly.entity_id
_entity_poly.type
_entity_poly.pdbx_seq_one_letter_code
_entity_poly.pdbx_strand_id
1 'polypeptide(L)'
;MKKFFYILVGVIYAHLGNAQYTISGTVSDSTNAVSSGYVKLFLIDGTLVDSIGIFSGSYSFNVSPGVYYVAAYGDTNLYPNHLKTYYGQSPHWQTANTISIITSGISNVDITLIEVPDWSGSNNKGFCSGVITYGYGGNKAGDPIPGVDVILEQVPGGIYKGKTRTNSQGEYKKSKLPNNSEYRLIVDIPGIPMDSSHTVSILNNDSIFNLDFIVDTTQLSAGIYVVINGLTNIEKLHAEHPVFIYPNPFREEFFINSNEEIISIRVRNLNGEFVKNFSSVQSLQNINLTTLPSGTYFIEITTSQGIKTLKGIKR
;
A
#
# COMPACT_ATOMS: atom_id res chain seq x y z
N MET A 1 -7.27 10.53 -42.17
CA MET A 1 -8.53 10.19 -41.48
C MET A 1 -8.59 8.67 -41.32
N LYS A 2 -8.07 8.13 -40.21
CA LYS A 2 -8.17 6.70 -39.84
C LYS A 2 -8.55 6.66 -38.36
N LYS A 3 -9.81 6.32 -38.09
CA LYS A 3 -10.32 6.08 -36.74
C LYS A 3 -9.74 4.74 -36.27
N PHE A 4 -8.86 4.78 -35.27
CA PHE A 4 -8.54 3.61 -34.48
C PHE A 4 -9.63 3.46 -33.41
N PHE A 5 -10.47 2.43 -33.57
CA PHE A 5 -11.35 1.95 -32.51
C PHE A 5 -10.47 1.31 -31.45
N TYR A 6 -10.29 1.98 -30.31
CA TYR A 6 -9.88 1.30 -29.09
C TYR A 6 -11.09 0.51 -28.60
N ILE A 7 -11.04 -0.82 -28.74
CA ILE A 7 -11.95 -1.71 -28.05
C ILE A 7 -11.52 -1.68 -26.58
N LEU A 8 -12.17 -0.83 -25.80
CA LEU A 8 -12.17 -0.92 -24.35
C LEU A 8 -12.93 -2.21 -24.02
N VAL A 9 -12.23 -3.29 -23.68
CA VAL A 9 -12.87 -4.46 -23.07
C VAL A 9 -13.19 -4.08 -21.62
N GLY A 10 -14.24 -3.27 -21.47
CA GLY A 10 -14.87 -3.01 -20.19
C GLY A 10 -15.68 -4.24 -19.81
N VAL A 11 -15.11 -5.12 -19.01
CA VAL A 11 -15.92 -6.09 -18.27
C VAL A 11 -16.48 -5.36 -17.06
N ILE A 12 -17.55 -4.62 -17.29
CA ILE A 12 -18.43 -4.15 -16.22
C ILE A 12 -19.25 -5.38 -15.83
N TYR A 13 -18.87 -6.08 -14.75
CA TYR A 13 -19.82 -6.97 -14.09
C TYR A 13 -20.83 -6.07 -13.37
N ALA A 14 -21.99 -5.87 -14.01
CA ALA A 14 -23.15 -5.34 -13.33
C ALA A 14 -23.44 -6.24 -12.12
N HIS A 15 -23.41 -5.65 -10.92
CA HIS A 15 -23.62 -6.31 -9.63
C HIS A 15 -25.10 -6.65 -9.40
N LEU A 16 -25.69 -7.44 -10.31
CA LEU A 16 -27.10 -7.83 -10.31
C LEU A 16 -27.31 -9.36 -10.42
N GLY A 17 -26.29 -10.15 -10.09
CA GLY A 17 -26.42 -11.59 -9.92
C GLY A 17 -26.44 -11.94 -8.43
N ASN A 18 -27.39 -12.78 -7.99
CA ASN A 18 -27.37 -13.42 -6.67
C ASN A 18 -25.97 -13.98 -6.38
N ALA A 19 -25.45 -13.89 -5.15
CA ALA A 19 -24.16 -14.50 -4.81
C ALA A 19 -24.19 -16.01 -5.13
N GLN A 20 -23.30 -16.47 -6.02
CA GLN A 20 -23.32 -17.84 -6.56
C GLN A 20 -22.09 -18.66 -6.15
N TYR A 21 -21.02 -17.99 -5.70
CA TYR A 21 -19.73 -18.60 -5.44
C TYR A 21 -19.27 -18.29 -4.03
N THR A 22 -18.23 -18.98 -3.60
CA THR A 22 -17.65 -18.81 -2.26
C THR A 22 -16.18 -18.44 -2.38
N ILE A 23 -15.73 -17.50 -1.55
CA ILE A 23 -14.32 -17.29 -1.23
C ILE A 23 -14.12 -17.72 0.22
N SER A 24 -13.25 -18.70 0.46
CA SER A 24 -12.99 -19.20 1.81
C SER A 24 -11.52 -19.51 2.06
N GLY A 25 -11.14 -19.46 3.33
CA GLY A 25 -9.78 -19.74 3.77
C GLY A 25 -9.67 -19.69 5.28
N THR A 26 -8.42 -19.74 5.73
CA THR A 26 -8.06 -19.65 7.14
C THR A 26 -7.32 -18.35 7.45
N VAL A 27 -7.34 -17.96 8.73
CA VAL A 27 -6.52 -16.87 9.26
C VAL A 27 -5.62 -17.45 10.34
N SER A 28 -4.31 -17.27 10.18
CA SER A 28 -3.29 -17.76 11.12
C SER A 28 -2.40 -16.64 11.67
N ASP A 29 -1.87 -16.87 12.86
CA ASP A 29 -0.73 -16.16 13.41
C ASP A 29 0.44 -17.15 13.45
N SER A 30 1.41 -16.93 12.55
CA SER A 30 2.40 -17.95 12.21
C SER A 30 1.72 -19.27 11.83
N THR A 31 1.80 -20.31 12.67
CA THR A 31 1.18 -21.63 12.45
C THR A 31 -0.11 -21.83 13.24
N ASN A 32 -0.48 -20.89 14.13
CA ASN A 32 -1.63 -21.04 15.01
C ASN A 32 -2.87 -20.39 14.40
N ALA A 33 -4.03 -21.01 14.55
CA ALA A 33 -5.29 -20.42 14.11
C ALA A 33 -5.60 -19.13 14.90
N VAL A 34 -6.03 -18.08 14.21
CA VAL A 34 -6.54 -16.86 14.86
C VAL A 34 -7.91 -17.14 15.44
N SER A 35 -8.05 -16.93 16.76
CA SER A 35 -9.24 -17.33 17.51
C SER A 35 -10.36 -16.29 17.51
N SER A 36 -10.04 -15.01 17.25
CA SER A 36 -11.00 -13.92 17.22
C SER A 36 -10.52 -12.78 16.32
N GLY A 37 -11.48 -12.12 15.67
CA GLY A 37 -11.26 -11.05 14.71
C GLY A 37 -12.30 -11.07 13.62
N TYR A 38 -12.03 -10.40 12.51
CA TYR A 38 -12.91 -10.36 11.35
C TYR A 38 -12.11 -10.33 10.05
N VAL A 39 -12.76 -10.76 8.98
CA VAL A 39 -12.25 -10.65 7.61
C VAL A 39 -13.16 -9.71 6.85
N LYS A 40 -12.57 -8.84 6.03
CA LYS A 40 -13.28 -7.93 5.12
C LYS A 40 -12.99 -8.29 3.68
N LEU A 41 -14.03 -8.18 2.86
CA LEU A 41 -13.99 -8.35 1.42
C LEU A 41 -14.15 -6.98 0.77
N PHE A 42 -13.23 -6.63 -0.13
CA PHE A 42 -13.28 -5.39 -0.90
C PHE A 42 -13.30 -5.71 -2.40
N LEU A 43 -13.97 -4.89 -3.19
CA LEU A 43 -13.79 -4.88 -4.64
C LEU A 43 -12.40 -4.36 -5.00
N ILE A 44 -12.00 -4.56 -6.25
CA ILE A 44 -10.72 -4.08 -6.80
C ILE A 44 -10.54 -2.56 -6.68
N ASP A 45 -11.63 -1.80 -6.63
CA ASP A 45 -11.63 -0.35 -6.42
C ASP A 45 -11.59 0.07 -4.94
N GLY A 46 -11.48 -0.89 -4.02
CA GLY A 46 -11.44 -0.66 -2.58
C GLY A 46 -12.81 -0.56 -1.90
N THR A 47 -13.92 -0.66 -2.64
CA THR A 47 -15.27 -0.64 -2.06
C THR A 47 -15.47 -1.83 -1.14
N LEU A 48 -15.87 -1.59 0.11
CA LEU A 48 -16.21 -2.66 1.06
C LEU A 48 -17.48 -3.40 0.59
N VAL A 49 -17.38 -4.72 0.44
CA VAL A 49 -18.49 -5.60 0.05
C VAL A 49 -19.13 -6.21 1.28
N ASP A 50 -18.32 -6.83 2.14
CA ASP A 50 -18.80 -7.56 3.32
C ASP A 50 -17.73 -7.65 4.41
N SER A 51 -18.15 -7.98 5.64
CA SER A 51 -17.31 -8.19 6.80
C SER A 51 -17.88 -9.31 7.66
N ILE A 52 -17.10 -10.38 7.87
CA ILE A 52 -17.51 -11.56 8.64
C ILE A 52 -16.55 -11.83 9.79
N GLY A 53 -17.04 -12.43 10.86
CA GLY A 53 -16.20 -12.87 11.98
C GLY A 53 -15.30 -14.05 11.60
N ILE A 54 -14.15 -14.15 12.28
CA ILE A 54 -13.29 -15.35 12.22
C ILE A 54 -13.85 -16.37 13.21
N PHE A 55 -14.14 -17.60 12.75
CA PHE A 55 -14.62 -18.69 13.59
C PHE A 55 -13.63 -19.85 13.52
N SER A 56 -12.99 -20.16 14.65
CA SER A 56 -11.96 -21.21 14.73
C SER A 56 -10.88 -21.09 13.66
N GLY A 57 -10.42 -19.86 13.38
CA GLY A 57 -9.42 -19.56 12.36
C GLY A 57 -9.92 -19.66 10.92
N SER A 58 -11.22 -19.82 10.67
CA SER A 58 -11.77 -19.93 9.31
C SER A 58 -12.75 -18.80 8.98
N TYR A 59 -12.89 -18.51 7.69
CA TYR A 59 -13.84 -17.54 7.16
C TYR A 59 -14.39 -17.98 5.79
N SER A 60 -15.57 -17.48 5.41
CA SER A 60 -16.21 -17.82 4.13
C SER A 60 -17.20 -16.73 3.70
N PHE A 61 -16.99 -16.15 2.52
CA PHE A 61 -17.89 -15.16 1.91
C PHE A 61 -18.69 -15.78 0.76
N ASN A 62 -19.95 -15.37 0.61
CA ASN A 62 -20.71 -15.59 -0.62
C ASN A 62 -20.51 -14.41 -1.56
N VAL A 63 -20.11 -14.68 -2.80
CA VAL A 63 -19.70 -13.65 -3.76
C VAL A 63 -20.29 -13.88 -5.15
N SER A 64 -20.41 -12.79 -5.90
CA SER A 64 -20.71 -12.79 -7.33
C SER A 64 -19.40 -12.77 -8.15
N PRO A 65 -19.44 -12.92 -9.48
CA PRO A 65 -18.25 -12.69 -10.30
C PRO A 65 -17.66 -11.29 -10.09
N GLY A 66 -16.34 -11.21 -9.98
CA GLY A 66 -15.63 -9.98 -9.67
C GLY A 66 -14.17 -10.22 -9.29
N VAL A 67 -13.45 -9.12 -9.07
CA VAL A 67 -12.07 -9.13 -8.58
C VAL A 67 -12.04 -8.48 -7.20
N TYR A 68 -11.42 -9.18 -6.25
CA TYR A 68 -11.54 -8.87 -4.83
C TYR A 68 -10.19 -8.81 -4.13
N TYR A 69 -10.13 -7.97 -3.09
CA TYR A 69 -9.16 -8.07 -2.01
C TYR A 69 -9.85 -8.68 -0.78
N VAL A 70 -9.11 -9.51 -0.05
CA VAL A 70 -9.58 -10.08 1.23
C VAL A 70 -8.55 -9.74 2.30
N ALA A 71 -9.00 -9.12 3.39
CA ALA A 71 -8.13 -8.66 4.47
C ALA A 71 -8.63 -9.15 5.84
N ALA A 72 -7.73 -9.73 6.64
CA ALA A 72 -8.01 -10.18 8.00
C ALA A 72 -7.52 -9.18 9.04
N TYR A 73 -8.28 -9.09 10.12
CA TYR A 73 -8.04 -8.24 11.28
C TYR A 73 -8.16 -9.11 12.52
N GLY A 74 -7.08 -9.29 13.28
CA GLY A 74 -7.15 -9.90 14.60
C GLY A 74 -7.90 -9.01 15.59
N ASP A 75 -8.58 -9.62 16.57
CA ASP A 75 -9.16 -8.87 17.70
C ASP A 75 -8.08 -8.07 18.42
N THR A 76 -8.31 -6.78 18.67
CA THR A 76 -7.26 -5.88 19.18
C THR A 76 -6.87 -6.15 20.64
N ASN A 77 -7.68 -6.88 21.40
CA ASN A 77 -7.34 -7.27 22.77
C ASN A 77 -6.47 -8.54 22.79
N LEU A 78 -6.73 -9.48 21.88
CA LEU A 78 -5.99 -10.74 21.78
C LEU A 78 -4.74 -10.64 20.89
N TYR A 79 -4.79 -9.81 19.85
CA TYR A 79 -3.75 -9.59 18.85
C TYR A 79 -3.37 -8.10 18.75
N PRO A 80 -3.00 -7.43 19.86
CA PRO A 80 -2.76 -5.99 19.87
C PRO A 80 -1.63 -5.57 18.92
N ASN A 81 -0.62 -6.43 18.80
CA ASN A 81 0.61 -6.18 18.05
C ASN A 81 0.60 -6.78 16.64
N HIS A 82 -0.56 -7.17 16.10
CA HIS A 82 -0.65 -7.70 14.74
C HIS A 82 -1.16 -6.65 13.75
N LEU A 83 -0.51 -6.56 12.59
CA LEU A 83 -1.02 -5.80 11.45
C LEU A 83 -2.26 -6.51 10.89
N LYS A 84 -3.17 -5.73 10.29
CA LYS A 84 -4.07 -6.33 9.29
C LYS A 84 -3.23 -6.84 8.13
N THR A 85 -3.65 -7.95 7.53
CA THR A 85 -3.00 -8.49 6.34
C THR A 85 -4.03 -8.96 5.34
N TYR A 86 -3.66 -8.86 4.07
CA TYR A 86 -4.42 -9.35 2.94
C TYR A 86 -4.03 -10.79 2.61
N TYR A 87 -4.84 -11.46 1.78
CA TYR A 87 -4.59 -12.79 1.23
C TYR A 87 -3.09 -13.08 1.00
N GLY A 88 -2.63 -14.18 1.61
CA GLY A 88 -1.22 -14.44 1.85
C GLY A 88 -0.77 -13.75 3.13
N GLN A 89 0.16 -12.80 3.02
CA GLN A 89 0.75 -12.11 4.17
C GLN A 89 1.11 -10.65 3.82
N SER A 90 0.34 -9.99 2.96
CA SER A 90 0.63 -8.61 2.56
C SER A 90 0.00 -7.63 3.56
N PRO A 91 0.71 -6.69 4.18
CA PRO A 91 0.10 -5.72 5.11
C PRO A 91 -0.48 -4.47 4.41
N HIS A 92 -0.24 -4.32 3.12
CA HIS A 92 -0.72 -3.20 2.30
C HIS A 92 -1.47 -3.69 1.07
N TRP A 93 -2.52 -2.98 0.69
CA TRP A 93 -3.40 -3.39 -0.40
C TRP A 93 -2.72 -3.33 -1.78
N GLN A 94 -1.81 -2.37 -2.02
CA GLN A 94 -1.13 -2.24 -3.32
C GLN A 94 -0.15 -3.38 -3.57
N THR A 95 0.34 -4.01 -2.50
CA THR A 95 1.22 -5.18 -2.58
C THR A 95 0.45 -6.50 -2.44
N ALA A 96 -0.86 -6.45 -2.19
CA ALA A 96 -1.68 -7.63 -1.99
C ALA A 96 -2.06 -8.31 -3.31
N ASN A 97 -2.20 -9.63 -3.27
CA ASN A 97 -2.76 -10.39 -4.38
C ASN A 97 -4.29 -10.24 -4.42
N THR A 98 -4.83 -10.16 -5.64
CA THR A 98 -6.28 -10.12 -5.88
C THR A 98 -6.82 -11.51 -6.16
N ILE A 99 -8.07 -11.76 -5.78
CA ILE A 99 -8.81 -12.99 -6.07
C ILE A 99 -9.81 -12.70 -7.18
N SER A 100 -9.81 -13.49 -8.24
CA SER A 100 -10.72 -13.34 -9.38
C SER A 100 -11.75 -14.46 -9.39
N ILE A 101 -13.03 -14.10 -9.33
CA ILE A 101 -14.17 -15.01 -9.43
C ILE A 101 -14.82 -14.79 -10.78
N ILE A 102 -14.87 -15.84 -11.60
CA ILE A 102 -15.45 -15.79 -12.94
C ILE A 102 -16.63 -16.77 -13.03
N THR A 103 -16.36 -18.06 -12.85
CA THR A 103 -17.37 -19.13 -12.96
C THR A 103 -17.33 -20.15 -11.82
N SER A 104 -16.45 -19.97 -10.83
CA SER A 104 -16.29 -20.88 -9.69
C SER A 104 -15.78 -20.16 -8.45
N GLY A 105 -16.13 -20.69 -7.27
CA GLY A 105 -15.56 -20.27 -6.00
C GLY A 105 -14.10 -20.69 -5.84
N ILE A 106 -13.43 -20.12 -4.84
CA ILE A 106 -12.03 -20.39 -4.51
C ILE A 106 -11.93 -20.66 -3.01
N SER A 107 -11.32 -21.79 -2.65
CA SER A 107 -10.91 -22.13 -1.30
C SER A 107 -9.39 -21.94 -1.13
N ASN A 108 -8.90 -22.08 0.12
CA ASN A 108 -7.50 -21.89 0.48
C ASN A 108 -7.00 -20.46 0.22
N VAL A 109 -7.89 -19.48 0.41
CA VAL A 109 -7.53 -18.07 0.45
C VAL A 109 -6.98 -17.75 1.86
N ASP A 110 -5.87 -18.39 2.20
CA ASP A 110 -5.31 -18.31 3.56
C ASP A 110 -4.59 -16.98 3.81
N ILE A 111 -4.74 -16.46 5.02
CA ILE A 111 -4.19 -15.17 5.46
C ILE A 111 -3.36 -15.41 6.71
N THR A 112 -2.09 -15.00 6.71
CA THR A 112 -1.25 -14.96 7.91
C THR A 112 -1.13 -13.52 8.39
N LEU A 113 -1.42 -13.27 9.66
CA LEU A 113 -1.19 -11.97 10.29
C LEU A 113 0.32 -11.72 10.46
N ILE A 114 0.73 -10.46 10.43
CA ILE A 114 2.12 -10.05 10.72
C ILE A 114 2.17 -9.48 12.13
N GLU A 115 2.93 -10.11 13.01
CA GLU A 115 3.27 -9.54 14.32
C GLU A 115 4.35 -8.46 14.18
N VAL A 116 4.18 -7.33 14.88
CA VAL A 116 5.21 -6.30 15.04
C VAL A 116 5.69 -6.24 16.50
N PRO A 117 6.90 -5.74 16.76
CA PRO A 117 7.43 -5.67 18.12
C PRO A 117 6.51 -4.90 19.10
N ASP A 118 6.37 -5.44 20.31
CA ASP A 118 5.76 -4.73 21.43
C ASP A 118 6.79 -3.86 22.14
N TRP A 119 6.52 -2.55 22.19
CA TRP A 119 7.34 -1.57 22.90
C TRP A 119 6.67 -0.95 24.12
N SER A 120 5.49 -1.46 24.53
CA SER A 120 4.73 -0.93 25.66
C SER A 120 5.54 -0.89 26.96
N GLY A 121 6.37 -1.91 27.22
CA GLY A 121 7.28 -1.98 28.37
C GLY A 121 8.63 -1.26 28.20
N SER A 122 8.88 -0.60 27.07
CA SER A 122 10.17 0.03 26.80
C SER A 122 10.33 1.41 27.46
N ASN A 123 11.58 1.77 27.78
CA ASN A 123 11.96 3.12 28.25
C ASN A 123 12.11 4.14 27.12
N ASN A 124 11.84 3.74 25.87
CA ASN A 124 11.85 4.63 24.71
C ASN A 124 10.90 5.81 24.95
N LYS A 125 11.29 7.01 24.53
CA LYS A 125 10.44 8.21 24.61
C LYS A 125 10.10 8.79 23.24
N GLY A 126 10.77 8.33 22.18
CA GLY A 126 10.52 8.79 20.82
C GLY A 126 9.10 8.48 20.34
N PHE A 127 8.53 9.37 19.55
CA PHE A 127 7.25 9.15 18.90
C PHE A 127 7.11 9.91 17.59
N CYS A 128 6.17 9.46 16.76
CA CYS A 128 5.74 10.17 15.57
C CYS A 128 4.22 10.34 15.54
N SER A 129 3.73 11.46 15.02
CA SER A 129 2.28 11.75 14.92
C SER A 129 1.94 12.67 13.75
N GLY A 130 0.71 12.57 13.28
CA GLY A 130 0.13 13.43 12.25
C GLY A 130 -1.37 13.23 12.16
N VAL A 131 -1.98 13.85 11.15
CA VAL A 131 -3.41 13.75 10.84
C VAL A 131 -3.61 13.27 9.41
N ILE A 132 -4.65 12.47 9.17
CA ILE A 132 -5.10 12.08 7.84
C ILE A 132 -6.45 12.75 7.57
N THR A 133 -6.51 13.55 6.50
CA THR A 133 -7.71 14.29 6.10
C THR A 133 -8.03 14.11 4.62
N TYR A 134 -9.27 14.36 4.24
CA TYR A 134 -9.63 14.51 2.83
C TYR A 134 -9.06 15.82 2.29
N GLY A 135 -8.46 15.79 1.10
CA GLY A 135 -8.08 17.00 0.36
C GLY A 135 -9.02 17.29 -0.79
N TYR A 136 -9.40 16.24 -1.52
CA TYR A 136 -10.17 16.35 -2.75
C TYR A 136 -11.13 15.17 -2.90
N GLY A 137 -12.21 15.39 -3.64
CA GLY A 137 -13.25 14.40 -3.93
C GLY A 137 -14.58 14.67 -3.22
N GLY A 138 -15.29 13.61 -2.84
CA GLY A 138 -16.69 13.70 -2.40
C GLY A 138 -16.91 14.27 -1.00
N ASN A 139 -15.89 14.22 -0.14
CA ASN A 139 -15.92 14.79 1.21
C ASN A 139 -15.36 16.21 1.23
N LYS A 140 -15.68 16.98 2.27
CA LYS A 140 -15.16 18.34 2.40
C LYS A 140 -13.66 18.29 2.69
N ALA A 141 -12.89 19.13 1.99
CA ALA A 141 -11.46 19.28 2.25
C ALA A 141 -11.20 19.67 3.72
N GLY A 142 -10.27 18.95 4.36
CA GLY A 142 -9.95 19.05 5.78
C GLY A 142 -10.76 18.12 6.69
N ASP A 143 -11.78 17.42 6.19
CA ASP A 143 -12.54 16.47 7.00
C ASP A 143 -11.63 15.29 7.44
N PRO A 144 -11.72 14.85 8.71
CA PRO A 144 -10.87 13.80 9.24
C PRO A 144 -11.22 12.42 8.67
N ILE A 145 -10.22 11.55 8.53
CA ILE A 145 -10.42 10.15 8.10
C ILE A 145 -10.12 9.20 9.25
N PRO A 146 -11.15 8.73 9.99
CA PRO A 146 -10.96 7.84 11.13
C PRO A 146 -10.75 6.39 10.73
N GLY A 147 -10.11 5.61 11.60
CA GLY A 147 -10.01 4.16 11.47
C GLY A 147 -9.03 3.67 10.39
N VAL A 148 -8.14 4.53 9.90
CA VAL A 148 -7.08 4.20 8.93
C VAL A 148 -5.85 3.71 9.67
N ASP A 149 -5.27 2.60 9.22
CA ASP A 149 -4.02 2.08 9.78
C ASP A 149 -2.82 2.79 9.16
N VAL A 150 -1.88 3.18 10.02
CA VAL A 150 -0.57 3.72 9.66
C VAL A 150 0.50 2.75 10.15
N ILE A 151 1.24 2.19 9.22
CA ILE A 151 2.22 1.13 9.42
C ILE A 151 3.63 1.76 9.35
N LEU A 152 4.52 1.32 10.23
CA LEU A 152 5.92 1.74 10.24
C LEU A 152 6.78 0.64 9.64
N GLU A 153 7.44 0.93 8.53
CA GLU A 153 8.43 0.07 7.89
C GLU A 153 9.85 0.58 8.19
N GLN A 154 10.75 -0.29 8.65
CA GLN A 154 12.13 0.09 8.95
C GLN A 154 12.93 0.42 7.68
N VAL A 155 13.68 1.53 7.75
CA VAL A 155 14.61 1.95 6.71
C VAL A 155 16.05 1.91 7.26
N PRO A 156 17.01 1.26 6.55
CA PRO A 156 16.79 0.27 5.50
C PRO A 156 16.25 -1.06 6.09
N GLY A 157 15.72 -1.93 5.23
CA GLY A 157 15.43 -3.33 5.59
C GLY A 157 14.00 -3.79 5.33
N GLY A 158 13.04 -2.88 5.20
CA GLY A 158 11.68 -3.24 4.77
C GLY A 158 10.87 -4.03 5.82
N ILE A 159 11.40 -4.17 7.04
CA ILE A 159 10.75 -4.93 8.12
C ILE A 159 9.73 -4.03 8.80
N TYR A 160 8.49 -4.49 8.94
CA TYR A 160 7.47 -3.76 9.68
C TYR A 160 7.78 -3.76 11.17
N LYS A 161 7.76 -2.58 11.80
CA LYS A 161 8.12 -2.38 13.21
C LYS A 161 7.02 -1.75 14.04
N GLY A 162 5.91 -1.34 13.44
CA GLY A 162 4.84 -0.74 14.21
C GLY A 162 3.57 -0.52 13.42
N LYS A 163 2.49 -0.29 14.16
CA LYS A 163 1.18 0.17 13.70
C LYS A 163 0.63 1.22 14.65
N THR A 164 -0.16 2.12 14.10
CA THR A 164 -1.11 2.98 14.82
C THR A 164 -2.33 3.19 13.94
N ARG A 165 -3.40 3.77 14.49
CA ARG A 165 -4.67 3.95 13.80
C ARG A 165 -5.22 5.34 14.05
N THR A 166 -5.82 5.94 13.03
CA THR A 166 -6.43 7.27 13.18
C THR A 166 -7.68 7.22 14.08
N ASN A 167 -7.80 8.20 14.98
CA ASN A 167 -8.97 8.41 15.84
C ASN A 167 -10.11 9.11 15.07
N SER A 168 -11.20 9.47 15.77
CA SER A 168 -12.35 10.20 15.18
C SER A 168 -11.99 11.56 14.56
N GLN A 169 -10.87 12.15 14.97
CA GLN A 169 -10.32 13.41 14.47
C GLN A 169 -9.28 13.20 13.36
N GLY A 170 -9.09 11.96 12.89
CA GLY A 170 -8.10 11.65 11.85
C GLY A 170 -6.66 11.63 12.37
N GLU A 171 -6.44 11.86 13.66
CA GLU A 171 -5.12 11.93 14.27
C GLU A 171 -4.58 10.53 14.55
N TYR A 172 -3.29 10.32 14.31
CA TYR A 172 -2.59 9.10 14.69
C TYR A 172 -1.31 9.41 15.45
N LYS A 173 -0.89 8.45 16.28
CA LYS A 173 0.37 8.55 17.04
C LYS A 173 0.97 7.17 17.27
N LYS A 174 2.25 7.01 16.95
CA LYS A 174 3.04 5.84 17.39
C LYS A 174 4.08 6.28 18.41
N SER A 175 3.86 5.85 19.65
CA SER A 175 4.76 6.11 20.78
C SER A 175 5.79 4.99 20.96
N LYS A 176 6.77 5.24 21.83
CA LYS A 176 7.76 4.26 22.28
C LYS A 176 8.69 3.77 21.16
N LEU A 177 8.92 4.62 20.17
CA LEU A 177 9.83 4.31 19.06
C LEU A 177 11.28 4.23 19.57
N PRO A 178 12.02 3.17 19.21
CA PRO A 178 13.43 3.03 19.53
C PRO A 178 14.27 4.23 19.10
N ASN A 179 15.24 4.59 19.93
CA ASN A 179 16.21 5.61 19.56
C ASN A 179 17.17 5.11 18.47
N ASN A 180 17.71 6.02 17.66
CA ASN A 180 18.59 5.74 16.53
C ASN A 180 17.94 4.81 15.50
N SER A 181 16.70 5.09 15.15
CA SER A 181 15.92 4.31 14.18
C SER A 181 15.29 5.20 13.13
N GLU A 182 15.08 4.66 11.93
CA GLU A 182 14.43 5.35 10.83
C GLU A 182 13.28 4.49 10.28
N TYR A 183 12.15 5.14 10.00
CA TYR A 183 10.93 4.48 9.55
C TYR A 183 10.31 5.21 8.37
N ARG A 184 9.79 4.45 7.40
CA ARG A 184 8.82 4.94 6.42
C ARG A 184 7.41 4.70 6.94
N LEU A 185 6.57 5.73 6.89
CA LEU A 185 5.15 5.62 7.24
C LEU A 185 4.35 5.17 6.02
N ILE A 186 3.54 4.13 6.18
CA ILE A 186 2.70 3.54 5.14
C ILE A 186 1.24 3.64 5.56
N VAL A 187 0.41 4.29 4.76
CA VAL A 187 -1.03 4.45 5.00
C VAL A 187 -1.79 3.44 4.14
N ASP A 188 -2.66 2.64 4.75
CA ASP A 188 -3.43 1.61 4.06
C ASP A 188 -4.93 1.92 4.01
N ILE A 189 -5.37 2.49 2.88
CA ILE A 189 -6.78 2.69 2.52
C ILE A 189 -7.04 1.91 1.22
N PRO A 190 -7.80 0.79 1.27
CA PRO A 190 -8.11 0.00 0.08
C PRO A 190 -8.61 0.86 -1.09
N GLY A 191 -8.06 0.65 -2.28
CA GLY A 191 -8.47 1.34 -3.51
C GLY A 191 -7.88 2.75 -3.69
N ILE A 192 -7.28 3.35 -2.67
CA ILE A 192 -6.61 4.65 -2.78
C ILE A 192 -5.09 4.44 -2.74
N PRO A 193 -4.36 4.71 -3.85
CA PRO A 193 -2.94 4.41 -3.92
C PRO A 193 -2.14 5.35 -3.03
N MET A 194 -1.07 4.83 -2.45
CA MET A 194 -0.12 5.63 -1.71
C MET A 194 0.92 6.19 -2.68
N ASP A 195 0.81 7.49 -2.96
CA ASP A 195 1.66 8.17 -3.94
C ASP A 195 2.93 8.75 -3.30
N SER A 196 2.86 9.14 -2.03
CA SER A 196 4.01 9.64 -1.27
C SER A 196 3.93 9.24 0.21
N SER A 197 5.09 9.24 0.87
CA SER A 197 5.27 8.76 2.24
C SER A 197 6.22 9.65 3.03
N HIS A 198 5.98 9.81 4.33
CA HIS A 198 6.96 10.37 5.24
C HIS A 198 8.04 9.34 5.61
N THR A 199 9.28 9.80 5.72
CA THR A 199 10.37 9.08 6.40
C THR A 199 10.75 9.84 7.66
N VAL A 200 10.82 9.13 8.78
CA VAL A 200 11.01 9.70 10.11
C VAL A 200 12.20 9.06 10.81
N SER A 201 13.12 9.89 11.29
CA SER A 201 14.33 9.46 12.02
C SER A 201 14.20 9.84 13.49
N ILE A 202 14.14 8.84 14.37
CA ILE A 202 14.08 9.01 15.83
C ILE A 202 15.50 9.05 16.36
N LEU A 203 16.01 10.26 16.63
CA LEU A 203 17.32 10.49 17.26
C LEU A 203 17.10 11.07 18.65
N ASN A 204 17.98 10.76 19.60
CA ASN A 204 17.89 11.20 21.01
C ASN A 204 16.48 11.19 21.67
N ASN A 205 15.61 10.23 21.30
CA ASN A 205 14.19 10.17 21.67
C ASN A 205 13.32 11.32 21.16
N ASP A 206 13.58 11.80 19.95
CA ASP A 206 12.84 12.87 19.30
C ASP A 206 11.33 12.57 19.21
N SER A 207 10.57 13.66 19.30
CA SER A 207 9.13 13.69 19.14
C SER A 207 8.82 14.41 17.84
N ILE A 208 8.37 13.67 16.84
CA ILE A 208 8.18 14.19 15.48
C ILE A 208 6.69 14.35 15.20
N PHE A 209 6.30 15.56 14.80
CA PHE A 209 4.92 15.96 14.59
C PHE A 209 4.68 16.36 13.13
N ASN A 210 3.42 16.65 12.79
CA ASN A 210 2.99 17.17 11.49
C ASN A 210 3.35 16.24 10.33
N LEU A 211 3.34 14.94 10.57
CA LEU A 211 3.50 13.92 9.53
C LEU A 211 2.17 13.71 8.80
N ASP A 212 1.56 14.80 8.34
CA ASP A 212 0.18 14.77 7.87
C ASP A 212 0.08 14.13 6.48
N PHE A 213 -1.07 13.50 6.22
CA PHE A 213 -1.45 12.96 4.93
C PHE A 213 -2.77 13.56 4.44
N ILE A 214 -2.84 13.81 3.14
CA ILE A 214 -4.04 14.25 2.45
C ILE A 214 -4.49 13.15 1.50
N VAL A 215 -5.79 12.87 1.49
CA VAL A 215 -6.40 11.85 0.63
C VAL A 215 -7.24 12.51 -0.46
N ASP A 216 -6.90 12.21 -1.71
CA ASP A 216 -7.73 12.48 -2.88
C ASP A 216 -8.56 11.23 -3.20
N THR A 217 -9.87 11.40 -3.36
CA THR A 217 -10.81 10.33 -3.72
C THR A 217 -11.43 10.52 -5.10
N THR A 218 -10.93 11.46 -5.89
CA THR A 218 -11.40 11.71 -7.27
C THR A 218 -11.05 10.53 -8.17
N GLN A 219 -11.99 10.10 -9.01
CA GLN A 219 -11.85 8.86 -9.79
C GLN A 219 -10.64 8.81 -10.73
N LEU A 220 -10.07 9.96 -11.10
CA LEU A 220 -8.93 10.06 -12.03
C LEU A 220 -7.60 10.37 -11.34
N SER A 221 -7.60 10.72 -10.06
CA SER A 221 -6.41 11.16 -9.32
C SER A 221 -6.44 10.72 -7.87
N ALA A 222 -7.16 9.63 -7.57
CA ALA A 222 -7.22 9.09 -6.22
C ALA A 222 -5.80 8.77 -5.75
N GLY A 223 -5.46 9.21 -4.55
CA GLY A 223 -4.13 9.02 -3.99
C GLY A 223 -3.98 9.56 -2.57
N ILE A 224 -2.95 9.10 -1.88
CA ILE A 224 -2.55 9.55 -0.54
C ILE A 224 -1.24 10.33 -0.67
N TYR A 225 -1.26 11.59 -0.23
CA TYR A 225 -0.19 12.56 -0.43
C TYR A 225 0.35 13.10 0.88
N VAL A 226 1.65 13.35 0.93
CA VAL A 226 2.29 14.20 1.92
C VAL A 226 2.29 15.64 1.41
N VAL A 227 1.84 16.58 2.23
CA VAL A 227 2.00 18.00 1.94
C VAL A 227 3.23 18.53 2.63
N ILE A 228 4.21 18.96 1.86
CA ILE A 228 5.37 19.69 2.37
C ILE A 228 4.93 21.14 2.55
N ASN A 229 4.60 21.52 3.78
CA ASN A 229 4.27 22.90 4.13
C ASN A 229 5.50 23.79 3.91
N GLY A 230 5.57 24.42 2.73
CA GLY A 230 6.65 25.29 2.29
C GLY A 230 6.38 26.02 0.97
N LEU A 231 5.33 25.64 0.23
CA LEU A 231 4.89 26.32 -0.99
C LEU A 231 3.48 26.87 -0.77
N THR A 232 3.38 28.10 -0.30
CA THR A 232 2.13 28.86 -0.19
C THR A 232 1.71 29.41 -1.56
N ASN A 233 1.60 28.55 -2.57
CA ASN A 233 0.95 28.95 -3.81
C ASN A 233 -0.09 27.89 -4.18
N ILE A 234 -1.35 28.28 -4.04
CA ILE A 234 -2.51 27.51 -4.46
C ILE A 234 -2.65 27.73 -5.97
N GLU A 235 -1.82 27.03 -6.73
CA GLU A 235 -2.15 26.63 -8.09
C GLU A 235 -1.99 25.12 -8.16
N LYS A 236 -3.09 24.44 -8.50
CA LYS A 236 -3.22 23.00 -8.74
C LYS A 236 -1.90 22.21 -8.78
N LEU A 237 -1.59 21.49 -7.71
CA LEU A 237 -0.61 20.40 -7.78
C LEU A 237 -1.29 19.13 -8.34
N HIS A 238 -1.79 19.22 -9.57
CA HIS A 238 -2.06 18.05 -10.40
C HIS A 238 -0.77 17.75 -11.19
N ALA A 239 -0.10 16.65 -10.86
CA ALA A 239 0.84 15.95 -11.74
C ALA A 239 1.97 16.78 -12.39
N GLU A 240 2.76 17.56 -11.65
CA GLU A 240 3.91 18.26 -12.27
C GLU A 240 5.12 17.35 -12.56
N HIS A 241 5.19 16.16 -11.97
CA HIS A 241 6.38 15.30 -12.10
C HIS A 241 6.06 13.82 -12.37
N PRO A 242 5.45 13.49 -13.52
CA PRO A 242 5.15 12.10 -13.87
C PRO A 242 6.43 11.31 -14.14
N VAL A 243 6.86 10.53 -13.14
CA VAL A 243 7.87 9.47 -13.35
C VAL A 243 7.18 8.16 -13.74
N PHE A 244 7.49 7.62 -14.91
CA PHE A 244 6.96 6.34 -15.39
C PHE A 244 7.98 5.55 -16.21
N ILE A 245 7.80 4.23 -16.27
CA ILE A 245 8.64 3.32 -17.06
C ILE A 245 7.91 2.79 -18.28
N TYR A 246 8.62 2.60 -19.39
CA TYR A 246 8.07 2.00 -20.60
C TYR A 246 9.17 1.36 -21.48
N PRO A 247 8.87 0.30 -22.24
CA PRO A 247 7.63 -0.46 -22.17
C PRO A 247 7.52 -1.23 -20.84
N ASN A 248 6.30 -1.48 -20.40
CA ASN A 248 6.01 -2.40 -19.30
C ASN A 248 4.78 -3.23 -19.69
N PRO A 249 4.92 -4.54 -19.94
CA PRO A 249 6.11 -5.37 -19.79
C PRO A 249 7.27 -5.07 -20.75
N PHE A 250 8.51 -5.33 -20.35
CA PHE A 250 9.73 -5.22 -21.17
C PHE A 250 10.40 -6.59 -21.37
N ARG A 251 11.31 -6.71 -22.35
CA ARG A 251 12.10 -7.94 -22.60
C ARG A 251 13.50 -7.87 -22.04
N GLU A 252 14.22 -6.81 -22.39
CA GLU A 252 15.63 -6.65 -22.02
C GLU A 252 15.87 -5.36 -21.26
N GLU A 253 15.15 -4.32 -21.65
CA GLU A 253 15.38 -2.95 -21.23
C GLU A 253 14.07 -2.18 -21.12
N PHE A 254 14.07 -1.15 -20.28
CA PHE A 254 13.02 -0.16 -20.22
C PHE A 254 13.62 1.24 -20.15
N PHE A 255 12.81 2.24 -20.45
CA PHE A 255 13.11 3.65 -20.36
C PHE A 255 12.35 4.26 -19.20
N ILE A 256 12.93 5.28 -18.58
CA ILE A 256 12.24 6.12 -17.60
C ILE A 256 11.96 7.47 -18.24
N ASN A 257 10.71 7.89 -18.20
CA ASN A 257 10.38 9.30 -18.39
C ASN A 257 10.28 9.95 -17.02
N SER A 258 10.98 11.07 -16.86
CA SER A 258 10.95 11.90 -15.67
C SER A 258 11.18 13.35 -16.09
N ASN A 259 10.38 14.27 -15.54
CA ASN A 259 10.64 15.71 -15.62
C ASN A 259 11.65 16.18 -14.56
N GLU A 260 12.07 15.27 -13.67
CA GLU A 260 13.03 15.51 -12.60
C GLU A 260 14.36 14.80 -12.87
N GLU A 261 15.43 15.36 -12.32
CA GLU A 261 16.75 14.73 -12.31
C GLU A 261 16.71 13.40 -11.52
N ILE A 262 17.09 12.31 -12.18
CA ILE A 262 17.14 10.98 -11.58
C ILE A 262 18.52 10.80 -10.92
N ILE A 263 18.52 10.77 -9.60
CA ILE A 263 19.74 10.58 -8.79
C ILE A 263 20.19 9.12 -8.85
N SER A 264 19.25 8.18 -8.67
CA SER A 264 19.55 6.75 -8.73
C SER A 264 18.34 5.89 -9.04
N ILE A 265 18.61 4.68 -9.52
CA ILE A 265 17.60 3.64 -9.74
C ILE A 265 18.07 2.35 -9.06
N ARG A 266 17.22 1.80 -8.20
CA ARG A 266 17.44 0.50 -7.56
C ARG A 266 16.36 -0.48 -8.00
N VAL A 267 16.78 -1.65 -8.45
CA VAL A 267 15.87 -2.72 -8.89
C VAL A 267 15.88 -3.83 -7.85
N ARG A 268 14.70 -4.23 -7.38
CA ARG A 268 14.52 -5.33 -6.43
C ARG A 268 13.69 -6.46 -7.05
N ASN A 269 14.02 -7.70 -6.70
CA ASN A 269 13.18 -8.85 -7.05
C ASN A 269 12.01 -9.02 -6.05
N LEU A 270 11.16 -10.03 -6.26
CA LEU A 270 10.02 -10.35 -5.38
C LEU A 270 10.44 -10.73 -3.94
N ASN A 271 11.68 -11.17 -3.74
CA ASN A 271 12.22 -11.50 -2.42
C ASN A 271 12.77 -10.25 -1.71
N GLY A 272 12.68 -9.07 -2.32
CA GLY A 272 13.19 -7.81 -1.77
C GLY A 272 14.69 -7.59 -1.95
N GLU A 273 15.40 -8.51 -2.62
CA GLU A 273 16.84 -8.41 -2.86
C GLU A 273 17.13 -7.38 -3.94
N PHE A 274 18.13 -6.52 -3.71
CA PHE A 274 18.63 -5.59 -4.72
C PHE A 274 19.40 -6.36 -5.80
N VAL A 275 18.88 -6.37 -7.02
CA VAL A 275 19.45 -7.12 -8.15
C VAL A 275 20.21 -6.24 -9.14
N LYS A 276 19.92 -4.93 -9.18
CA LYS A 276 20.66 -3.92 -9.94
C LYS A 276 20.59 -2.55 -9.25
N ASN A 277 21.63 -1.75 -9.47
CA ASN A 277 21.71 -0.36 -9.05
C ASN A 277 22.33 0.47 -10.17
N PHE A 278 21.76 1.64 -10.44
CA PHE A 278 22.24 2.61 -11.40
C PHE A 278 22.34 3.97 -10.71
N SER A 279 23.48 4.63 -10.82
CA SER A 279 23.70 5.97 -10.27
C SER A 279 23.84 6.98 -11.40
N SER A 280 23.38 8.22 -11.17
CA SER A 280 23.53 9.34 -12.11
C SER A 280 22.92 9.06 -13.49
N VAL A 281 21.61 8.83 -13.50
CA VAL A 281 20.88 8.38 -14.69
C VAL A 281 20.19 9.56 -15.36
N GLN A 282 20.33 9.69 -16.67
CA GLN A 282 19.63 10.73 -17.43
C GLN A 282 18.18 10.32 -17.71
N SER A 283 17.26 11.28 -17.79
CA SER A 283 15.90 11.02 -18.28
C SER A 283 15.95 10.44 -19.70
N LEU A 284 15.11 9.45 -20.01
CA LEU A 284 15.12 8.66 -21.25
C LEU A 284 16.37 7.76 -21.46
N GLN A 285 17.23 7.60 -20.45
CA GLN A 285 18.31 6.62 -20.52
C GLN A 285 17.75 5.20 -20.51
N ASN A 286 18.38 4.34 -21.31
CA ASN A 286 18.10 2.92 -21.39
C ASN A 286 18.55 2.20 -20.10
N ILE A 287 17.63 1.53 -19.43
CA ILE A 287 17.91 0.68 -18.28
C ILE A 287 17.90 -0.78 -18.70
N ASN A 288 19.10 -1.33 -18.94
CA ASN A 288 19.26 -2.70 -19.37
C ASN A 288 19.26 -3.68 -18.20
N LEU A 289 18.33 -4.64 -18.25
CA LEU A 289 18.15 -5.75 -17.32
C LEU A 289 18.25 -7.11 -18.03
N THR A 290 18.95 -7.21 -19.17
CA THR A 290 19.07 -8.45 -19.97
C THR A 290 19.54 -9.63 -19.12
N THR A 291 20.44 -9.39 -18.16
CA THR A 291 21.02 -10.43 -17.29
C THR A 291 20.10 -10.98 -16.21
N LEU A 292 18.91 -10.39 -16.00
CA LEU A 292 17.97 -10.84 -14.97
C LEU A 292 16.96 -11.86 -15.53
N PRO A 293 16.43 -12.82 -14.75
CA PRO A 293 15.38 -13.73 -15.23
C PRO A 293 14.07 -13.00 -15.54
N SER A 294 13.20 -13.58 -16.36
CA SER A 294 11.83 -13.08 -16.55
C SER A 294 11.09 -13.12 -15.21
N GLY A 295 10.29 -12.09 -14.92
CA GLY A 295 9.68 -11.94 -13.60
C GLY A 295 9.22 -10.52 -13.28
N THR A 296 8.71 -10.34 -12.08
CA THR A 296 8.29 -9.02 -11.56
C THR A 296 9.43 -8.39 -10.76
N TYR A 297 9.64 -7.10 -10.97
CA TYR A 297 10.64 -6.29 -10.30
C TYR A 297 10.02 -5.01 -9.74
N PHE A 298 10.55 -4.54 -8.62
CA PHE A 298 10.27 -3.22 -8.07
C PHE A 298 11.42 -2.28 -8.43
N ILE A 299 11.10 -1.25 -9.20
CA ILE A 299 12.05 -0.25 -9.69
C ILE A 299 11.85 1.01 -8.86
N GLU A 300 12.77 1.24 -7.94
CA GLU A 300 12.79 2.40 -7.07
C GLU A 300 13.66 3.49 -7.72
N ILE A 301 13.05 4.63 -8.01
CA ILE A 301 13.65 5.78 -8.68
C ILE A 301 13.75 6.89 -7.65
N THR A 302 14.99 7.31 -7.36
CA THR A 302 15.26 8.45 -6.49
C THR A 302 15.49 9.68 -7.34
N THR A 303 14.75 10.74 -7.08
CA THR A 303 14.89 12.05 -7.70
C THR A 303 15.24 13.09 -6.64
N SER A 304 15.43 14.34 -7.06
CA SER A 304 15.63 15.47 -6.14
C SER A 304 14.39 15.78 -5.28
N GLN A 305 13.19 15.37 -5.71
CA GLN A 305 11.94 15.62 -5.00
C GLN A 305 11.45 14.44 -4.15
N GLY A 306 11.99 13.24 -4.35
CA GLY A 306 11.61 12.08 -3.53
C GLY A 306 11.96 10.73 -4.14
N ILE A 307 11.33 9.69 -3.62
CA ILE A 307 11.53 8.32 -4.07
C ILE A 307 10.20 7.79 -4.60
N LYS A 308 10.19 7.31 -5.85
CA LYS A 308 9.04 6.64 -6.46
C LYS A 308 9.35 5.18 -6.74
N THR A 309 8.46 4.27 -6.36
CA THR A 309 8.60 2.84 -6.69
C THR A 309 7.59 2.43 -7.75
N LEU A 310 8.07 1.82 -8.83
CA LEU A 310 7.26 1.37 -9.95
C LEU A 310 7.41 -0.14 -10.16
N LYS A 311 6.33 -0.82 -10.52
CA LYS A 311 6.36 -2.26 -10.87
C LYS A 311 6.79 -2.44 -12.33
N GLY A 312 7.86 -3.18 -12.56
CA GLY A 312 8.32 -3.61 -13.89
C GLY A 312 8.12 -5.10 -14.11
N ILE A 313 7.58 -5.50 -15.27
CA ILE A 313 7.37 -6.90 -15.65
C ILE A 313 8.34 -7.24 -16.78
N LYS A 314 9.28 -8.15 -16.53
CA LYS A 314 10.19 -8.69 -17.54
C LYS A 314 9.62 -9.98 -18.15
N ARG A 315 9.55 -10.07 -19.48
CA ARG A 315 9.12 -11.26 -20.24
C ARG A 315 10.28 -11.97 -20.88
#